data_AF-A0A6A8MBA0-F1
#
_entry.id   AF-A0A6A8MBA0-F1
#
_cell.length_a   1.000
_cell.length_b   1.000
_cell.length_c   1.000
_cell.angle_alpha   90.00
_cell.angle_beta   90.00
_cell.angle_gamma   90.00
#
_symmetry.space_group_name_H-M   'P 1'
#
loop_
_entity.id
_entity.type
_entity.pdbx_description
1 polymer ?
#
loop_
_entity_poly.entity_id
_entity_poly.type
_entity_poly.pdbx_seq_one_letter_code
_entity_poly.pdbx_strand_id
1 'polypeptide(L)' 'VGKLAEIFGENKVNINHIGVYSFEDGIANLVNRCDTIEPDDLQADLERKGYKVLECFVRDK' A
#
# COMPACT_ATOMS: atom_id res chain seq x y z
N VAL A 1 1.65 11.30 3.44
CA VAL A 1 1.27 10.87 2.08
C VAL A 1 2.46 10.81 1.11
N GLY A 2 3.35 11.81 1.08
CA GLY A 2 4.47 11.86 0.11
C GLY A 2 5.32 10.58 -0.01
N LYS A 3 5.84 10.03 1.11
CA LYS A 3 6.65 8.80 1.09
C LYS A 3 5.91 7.57 0.60
N LEU A 4 4.61 7.45 0.89
CA LEU A 4 3.82 6.31 0.42
C LEU A 4 3.66 6.39 -1.10
N ALA A 5 3.30 7.55 -1.64
CA ALA A 5 3.16 7.74 -3.08
C ALA A 5 4.47 7.47 -3.85
N GLU A 6 5.62 7.79 -3.27
CA GLU A 6 6.94 7.49 -3.84
C GLU A 6 7.18 5.99 -4.01
N ILE A 7 6.81 5.16 -3.01
CA ILE A 7 6.96 3.69 -3.09
C ILE A 7 6.15 3.12 -4.24
N PHE A 8 4.90 3.54 -4.37
CA PHE A 8 4.03 3.09 -5.45
C PHE A 8 4.55 3.55 -6.83
N GLY A 9 5.11 4.77 -6.91
CA GLY A 9 5.74 5.28 -8.12
C GLY A 9 7.00 4.49 -8.53
N GLU A 10 7.88 4.17 -7.59
CA GLU A 10 9.06 3.32 -7.82
C GLU A 10 8.68 1.91 -8.32
N ASN A 11 7.59 1.36 -7.76
CA ASN A 11 7.03 0.07 -8.15
C ASN A 11 6.20 0.13 -9.44
N LYS A 12 6.06 1.31 -10.07
CA LYS A 12 5.24 1.53 -11.28
C LYS A 12 3.77 1.13 -11.11
N VAL A 13 3.25 1.28 -9.89
CA VAL A 13 1.88 0.95 -9.53
C VAL A 13 1.05 2.23 -9.37
N ASN A 14 -0.10 2.30 -10.04
CA ASN A 14 -1.01 3.42 -9.88
C ASN A 14 -1.96 3.16 -8.70
N ILE A 15 -2.17 4.20 -7.91
CA ILE A 15 -3.12 4.15 -6.81
C ILE A 15 -4.48 4.66 -7.30
N ASN A 16 -5.49 3.80 -7.23
CA ASN A 16 -6.86 4.13 -7.65
C ASN A 16 -7.65 4.73 -6.49
N HIS A 17 -7.35 4.33 -5.26
CA HIS A 17 -8.03 4.82 -4.05
C HIS A 17 -7.13 4.69 -2.82
N ILE A 18 -7.14 5.72 -1.96
CA ILE A 18 -6.50 5.72 -0.63
C ILE A 18 -7.56 6.13 0.38
N GLY A 19 -7.76 5.31 1.42
CA GLY A 19 -8.61 5.63 2.56
C GLY A 19 -7.91 5.36 3.88
N VAL A 20 -8.24 6.14 4.92
CA VAL A 20 -7.86 5.84 6.31
C VAL A 20 -8.96 4.97 6.91
N TYR A 21 -8.61 3.76 7.32
CA TYR A 21 -9.54 2.82 7.95
C TYR A 21 -9.69 3.09 9.44
N SER A 22 -8.57 3.31 10.14
CA SER A 22 -8.56 3.71 11.54
C SER A 22 -7.36 4.59 11.85
N PHE A 23 -7.48 5.37 12.92
CA PHE A 23 -6.39 6.18 13.44
C PHE A 23 -6.44 6.16 14.96
N GLU A 24 -5.46 5.48 15.57
CA GLU A 24 -5.38 5.29 17.02
C GLU A 24 -3.93 5.44 17.44
N ASP A 25 -3.69 6.12 18.57
CA ASP A 25 -2.36 6.34 19.15
C ASP A 25 -1.29 6.88 18.17
N GLY A 26 -1.72 7.73 17.22
CA GLY A 26 -0.83 8.32 16.22
C GLY A 26 -0.50 7.40 15.04
N ILE A 27 -1.09 6.19 14.98
CA ILE A 27 -0.89 5.21 13.92
C ILE A 27 -2.13 5.20 13.02
N ALA A 28 -1.92 5.46 11.73
CA ALA A 28 -2.97 5.39 10.71
C ALA A 28 -2.92 4.03 10.01
N ASN A 29 -4.04 3.31 10.02
CA ASN A 29 -4.23 2.15 9.16
C ASN A 29 -4.85 2.63 7.84
N LEU A 30 -4.22 2.27 6.74
CA LEU A 30 -4.60 2.71 5.39
C LEU A 30 -5.09 1.52 4.57
N VAL A 31 -6.08 1.77 3.73
CA VAL A 31 -6.51 0.84 2.68
C VAL A 31 -6.24 1.49 1.33
N ASN A 32 -5.41 0.82 0.53
CA ASN A 32 -5.04 1.25 -0.81
C ASN A 32 -5.60 0.27 -1.84
N ARG A 33 -6.28 0.78 -2.87
CA ARG A 33 -6.58 0.00 -4.08
C ARG A 33 -5.67 0.48 -5.20
N CYS A 34 -5.04 -0.44 -5.89
CA CYS A 34 -4.09 -0.16 -6.95
C CYS A 34 -4.17 -1.21 -8.06
N ASP A 35 -3.56 -0.93 -9.20
CA ASP A 35 -3.61 -1.74 -10.42
C ASP A 35 -2.39 -2.67 -10.59
N THR A 36 -1.84 -3.19 -9.48
CA THR A 36 -0.67 -4.08 -9.53
C THR A 36 -1.02 -5.50 -10.01
N ILE A 37 -0.11 -6.08 -10.80
CA ILE A 37 -0.08 -7.51 -11.16
C ILE A 37 0.97 -8.29 -10.37
N GLU A 38 1.83 -7.60 -9.62
CA GLU A 38 2.93 -8.13 -8.81
C GLU A 38 2.77 -7.59 -7.37
N PRO A 39 1.78 -8.08 -6.61
CA PRO A 39 1.49 -7.57 -5.26
C PRO A 39 2.60 -7.88 -4.24
N ASP A 40 3.34 -8.97 -4.45
CA ASP A 40 4.39 -9.44 -3.53
C ASP A 40 5.57 -8.47 -3.46
N ASP A 41 6.03 -7.97 -4.62
CA ASP A 41 7.15 -7.02 -4.70
C ASP A 41 6.78 -5.69 -4.04
N LEU A 42 5.57 -5.19 -4.30
CA LEU A 42 5.05 -3.98 -3.66
C LEU A 42 4.94 -4.15 -2.14
N GLN A 43 4.49 -5.31 -1.66
CA GLN A 43 4.41 -5.61 -0.24
C GLN A 43 5.79 -5.63 0.42
N ALA A 44 6.76 -6.31 -0.19
CA ALA A 44 8.13 -6.36 0.31
C ALA A 44 8.77 -4.97 0.38
N ASP A 45 8.51 -4.12 -0.61
CA ASP A 45 9.00 -2.74 -0.67
C ASP A 45 8.39 -1.85 0.41
N LEU A 46 7.09 -1.99 0.67
CA LEU A 46 6.41 -1.31 1.77
C LEU A 46 7.01 -1.68 3.13
N GLU A 47 7.22 -2.98 3.37
CA GLU A 47 7.81 -3.48 4.62
C GLU A 47 9.25 -3.03 4.80
N ARG A 48 10.07 -3.10 3.75
CA ARG A 48 11.46 -2.61 3.76
C ARG A 48 11.55 -1.12 4.10
N LYS A 49 10.53 -0.33 3.74
CA LYS A 49 10.46 1.11 4.02
C LYS A 49 9.70 1.46 5.30
N GLY A 50 9.41 0.46 6.14
CA GLY A 50 8.87 0.64 7.50
C GLY A 50 7.35 0.69 7.59
N TYR A 51 6.63 0.34 6.52
CA TYR A 51 5.18 0.16 6.55
C TYR A 51 4.83 -1.30 6.84
N LYS A 52 3.99 -1.55 7.83
CA LYS A 52 3.47 -2.91 8.05
C LYS A 52 2.30 -3.16 7.11
N VAL A 53 2.41 -4.15 6.24
CA VAL A 53 1.28 -4.64 5.44
C VAL A 53 0.47 -5.60 6.31
N LEU A 54 -0.81 -5.30 6.48
CA LEU A 54 -1.69 -6.12 7.33
C LEU A 54 -2.36 -7.23 6.51
N GLU A 55 -2.91 -6.87 5.36
CA GLU A 55 -3.61 -7.78 4.47
C GLU A 55 -3.40 -7.34 3.01
N CYS A 56 -3.26 -8.31 2.11
CA CYS A 56 -3.18 -8.09 0.67
C CYS A 56 -4.24 -8.95 -0.02
N PHE A 57 -5.12 -8.33 -0.79
CA PHE A 57 -6.21 -9.01 -1.49
C PHE A 57 -6.04 -8.83 -3.00
N VAL A 58 -5.81 -9.94 -3.68
CA VAL A 58 -5.86 -10.01 -5.15
C VAL A 58 -7.24 -10.56 -5.51
N ARG A 59 -8.01 -9.80 -6.30
CA ARG A 59 -9.22 -10.38 -6.89
C ARG A 59 -8.79 -11.29 -8.03
N ASP A 60 -9.08 -12.58 -7.88
CA ASP A 60 -9.09 -13.49 -9.03
C ASP A 60 -10.09 -12.96 -10.07
N LYS A 61 -9.69 -13.07 -11.36
CA LYS A 61 -10.54 -12.68 -12.49
C LYS A 61 -11.67 -13.68 -12.72
#